data_AF-A0A7C3QD01-F1
#
_entry.id   AF-A0A7C3QD01-F1
#
_cell.length_a   1.000
_cell.length_b   1.000
_cell.length_c   1.000
_cell.angle_alpha   90.00
_cell.angle_beta   90.00
_cell.angle_gamma   90.00
#
_symmetry.space_group_name_H-M   'P 1'
#
loop_
_entity.id
_entity.type
_entity.pdbx_description
1 polymer ?
#
loop_
_entity_poly.entity_id
_entity_poly.type
_entity_poly.pdbx_seq_one_letter_code
_entity_poly.pdbx_strand_id
1 'polypeptide(L)'
;MNTDIRVAISFRGHRKRKRLAIMLGPEGVLALLDLWIGVAASRPDGTLSGWDEIDIALEAGWDGDPQEFVDALLKVGFLDRDEDGVYSLHDWLDHNHL
;
A
#
# COMPACT_ATOMS: atom_id res chain seq x y z
N MET A 1 5.07 8.72 17.56
CA MET A 1 4.35 8.98 16.30
C MET A 1 5.39 9.09 15.22
N ASN A 2 5.26 8.31 14.15
CA ASN A 2 6.17 8.41 13.00
C ASN A 2 6.02 9.79 12.38
N THR A 3 7.14 10.48 12.14
CA THR A 3 7.18 11.80 11.49
C THR A 3 7.42 11.71 9.99
N ASP A 4 7.86 10.55 9.53
CA ASP A 4 8.29 10.26 8.16
C ASP A 4 8.23 8.76 7.87
N ILE A 5 8.34 8.41 6.59
CA ILE A 5 8.50 7.04 6.09
C ILE A 5 9.75 6.97 5.23
N ARG A 6 10.38 5.78 5.18
CA ARG A 6 11.51 5.51 4.30
C ARG A 6 11.01 4.93 2.99
N VAL A 7 11.37 5.57 1.89
CA VAL A 7 11.13 5.06 0.53
C VAL A 7 12.47 4.83 -0.15
N ALA A 8 12.72 3.59 -0.58
CA ALA A 8 13.95 3.24 -1.28
C ALA A 8 14.08 4.03 -2.60
N ILE A 9 15.27 4.57 -2.89
CA ILE A 9 15.51 5.32 -4.14
C ILE A 9 15.24 4.49 -5.41
N SER A 10 15.40 3.17 -5.30
CA SER A 10 15.12 2.21 -6.37
C SER A 10 13.63 2.10 -6.70
N PHE A 11 12.74 2.54 -5.78
CA PHE A 11 11.30 2.58 -6.00
C PHE A 11 10.95 3.32 -7.28
N ARG A 12 11.67 4.41 -7.62
CA ARG A 12 11.46 5.19 -8.84
C ARG A 12 11.42 4.32 -10.10
N GLY A 13 12.31 3.33 -10.20
CA GLY A 13 12.45 2.43 -11.35
C GLY A 13 11.85 1.04 -11.16
N HIS A 14 11.29 0.75 -9.98
CA HIS A 14 10.94 -0.60 -9.56
C HIS A 14 9.85 -1.23 -10.43
N ARG A 15 9.99 -2.54 -10.70
CA ARG A 15 9.07 -3.28 -11.58
C ARG A 15 7.64 -3.27 -11.05
N LYS A 16 7.43 -3.46 -9.73
CA LYS A 16 6.10 -3.43 -9.11
C LYS A 16 5.41 -2.07 -9.32
N ARG A 17 6.14 -0.96 -9.10
CA ARG A 17 5.65 0.41 -9.33
C ARG A 17 5.20 0.65 -10.78
N LYS A 18 6.04 0.25 -11.74
CA LYS A 18 5.72 0.39 -13.17
C LYS A 18 4.49 -0.44 -13.57
N ARG A 19 4.35 -1.64 -13.02
CA ARG A 19 3.18 -2.49 -13.28
C ARG A 19 1.91 -1.89 -12.70
N LEU A 20 1.96 -1.33 -11.49
CA LEU A 20 0.83 -0.64 -10.89
C LEU A 20 0.39 0.55 -11.76
N ALA A 21 1.34 1.37 -12.21
CA ALA A 21 1.05 2.49 -13.11
C ALA A 21 0.40 2.08 -14.44
N ILE A 22 0.73 0.89 -14.98
CA ILE A 22 0.08 0.35 -16.18
C ILE A 22 -1.37 -0.07 -15.88
N MET A 23 -1.64 -0.58 -14.68
CA MET A 23 -2.96 -1.07 -14.29
C MET A 23 -3.92 0.05 -13.93
N LEU A 24 -3.47 1.02 -13.12
CA LEU A 24 -4.34 2.02 -12.50
C LEU A 24 -3.98 3.47 -12.89
N GLY A 25 -2.99 3.66 -13.76
CA GLY A 25 -2.46 5.00 -14.06
C GLY A 25 -1.55 5.56 -12.95
N PRO A 26 -1.04 6.80 -13.14
CA PRO A 26 -0.16 7.45 -12.17
C PRO A 26 -0.85 7.71 -10.82
N GLU A 27 -2.17 7.90 -10.81
CA GLU A 27 -3.00 8.13 -9.64
C GLU A 27 -2.98 6.92 -8.70
N GLY A 28 -2.98 5.69 -9.23
CA GLY A 28 -2.82 4.49 -8.40
C GLY A 28 -1.44 4.39 -7.72
N VAL A 29 -0.40 4.99 -8.32
CA VAL A 29 0.93 5.07 -7.68
C VAL A 29 0.96 6.16 -6.60
N LEU A 30 0.23 7.26 -6.78
CA LEU A 30 0.07 8.29 -5.76
C LEU A 30 -0.70 7.71 -4.56
N ALA A 31 -1.81 7.03 -4.81
CA ALA A 31 -2.62 6.38 -3.77
C ALA A 31 -1.82 5.34 -2.96
N LEU A 32 -0.91 4.58 -3.59
CA LEU A 32 0.02 3.69 -2.87
C LEU A 32 0.93 4.47 -1.89
N LEU A 33 1.45 5.63 -2.30
CA LEU A 33 2.30 6.44 -1.43
C LEU A 33 1.50 7.01 -0.27
N ASP A 34 0.29 7.49 -0.53
CA ASP A 34 -0.61 8.03 0.49
C ASP A 34 -1.03 6.94 1.48
N LEU A 35 -1.31 5.72 1.01
CA LEU A 35 -1.55 4.55 1.84
C LEU A 35 -0.36 4.28 2.78
N TRP A 36 0.89 4.27 2.27
CA TRP A 36 2.07 4.07 3.12
C TRP A 36 2.23 5.14 4.20
N ILE A 37 1.93 6.41 3.87
CA ILE A 37 1.98 7.51 4.82
C ILE A 37 0.91 7.33 5.90
N GLY A 38 -0.32 7.04 5.50
CA GLY A 38 -1.45 6.83 6.41
C GLY A 38 -1.22 5.64 7.37
N VAL A 39 -0.80 4.50 6.81
CA VAL A 39 -0.46 3.30 7.58
C VAL A 39 0.68 3.58 8.56
N ALA A 40 1.73 4.32 8.17
CA ALA A 40 2.79 4.66 9.12
C ALA A 40 2.31 5.49 10.32
N ALA A 41 1.24 6.28 10.16
CA ALA A 41 0.65 7.08 11.22
C ALA A 41 -0.32 6.28 12.11
N SER A 42 -1.14 5.41 11.52
CA SER A 42 -2.23 4.70 12.20
C SER A 42 -1.88 3.26 12.61
N ARG A 43 -1.04 2.57 11.83
CA ARG A 43 -0.66 1.15 11.96
C ARG A 43 0.83 0.95 11.67
N PRO A 44 1.71 1.36 12.59
CA PRO A 44 3.15 1.41 12.33
C PRO A 44 3.79 0.04 12.07
N ASP A 45 3.13 -1.05 12.44
CA ASP A 45 3.54 -2.43 12.14
C ASP A 45 3.21 -2.88 10.70
N GLY A 46 2.42 -2.09 9.97
CA GLY A 46 2.01 -2.37 8.59
C GLY A 46 0.87 -3.38 8.45
N THR A 47 0.29 -3.85 9.56
CA THR A 47 -0.80 -4.84 9.56
C THR A 47 -2.16 -4.16 9.59
N LEU A 48 -2.97 -4.36 8.57
CA LEU A 48 -4.25 -3.70 8.35
C LEU A 48 -5.42 -4.52 8.91
N SER A 49 -5.25 -5.06 10.12
CA SER A 49 -6.29 -5.86 10.77
C SER A 49 -7.59 -5.06 10.91
N GLY A 50 -8.70 -5.69 10.55
CA GLY A 50 -10.03 -5.11 10.56
C GLY A 50 -10.34 -4.14 9.42
N TRP A 51 -9.42 -3.94 8.46
CA TRP A 51 -9.71 -3.18 7.25
C TRP A 51 -10.22 -4.06 6.12
N ASP A 52 -11.26 -3.58 5.46
CA ASP A 52 -11.71 -4.08 4.16
C ASP A 52 -11.11 -3.24 3.01
N GLU A 53 -11.53 -3.55 1.78
CA GLU A 53 -11.06 -2.87 0.59
C GLU A 53 -11.46 -1.39 0.56
N ILE A 54 -12.62 -1.04 1.13
CA ILE A 54 -13.10 0.34 1.22
C ILE A 54 -12.23 1.13 2.19
N ASP A 55 -11.94 0.57 3.36
CA ASP A 55 -11.05 1.20 4.35
C ASP A 55 -9.66 1.49 3.76
N ILE A 56 -9.10 0.52 3.02
CA ILE A 56 -7.79 0.67 2.37
C ILE A 56 -7.85 1.76 1.29
N ALA A 57 -8.88 1.77 0.45
CA ALA A 57 -9.05 2.79 -0.58
C ALA A 57 -9.24 4.19 0.01
N LEU A 58 -9.99 4.32 1.11
CA LEU A 58 -10.19 5.59 1.81
C LEU A 58 -8.89 6.13 2.41
N GLU A 59 -8.10 5.28 3.08
CA GLU A 59 -6.79 5.68 3.61
C GLU A 59 -5.85 6.11 2.47
N ALA A 60 -5.91 5.41 1.34
CA ALA A 60 -5.11 5.70 0.15
C ALA A 60 -5.59 6.93 -0.64
N GLY A 61 -6.74 7.52 -0.30
CA GLY A 61 -7.37 8.58 -1.10
C GLY A 61 -7.73 8.13 -2.52
N TRP A 62 -8.05 6.86 -2.72
CA TRP A 62 -8.41 6.31 -4.03
C TRP A 62 -9.89 6.56 -4.35
N ASP A 63 -10.14 7.36 -5.40
CA ASP A 63 -11.50 7.73 -5.85
C ASP A 63 -12.14 6.71 -6.81
N GLY A 64 -11.41 5.66 -7.21
CA GLY A 64 -11.89 4.61 -8.11
C GLY A 64 -12.59 3.47 -7.37
N ASP A 65 -12.71 2.30 -8.03
CA ASP A 65 -13.26 1.12 -7.38
C ASP A 65 -12.28 0.57 -6.31
N PRO A 66 -12.72 0.39 -5.05
CA PRO A 66 -11.86 -0.09 -3.97
C PRO A 66 -11.30 -1.50 -4.21
N GLN A 67 -12.12 -2.40 -4.76
CA GLN A 67 -11.69 -3.77 -5.04
C GLN A 67 -10.62 -3.79 -6.14
N GLU A 68 -10.79 -3.00 -7.20
CA GLU A 68 -9.80 -2.86 -8.27
C GLU A 68 -8.44 -2.40 -7.73
N PHE A 69 -8.44 -1.43 -6.81
CA PHE A 69 -7.21 -0.94 -6.18
C PHE A 69 -6.51 -2.02 -5.36
N VAL A 70 -7.24 -2.66 -4.45
CA VAL A 70 -6.68 -3.71 -3.58
C VAL A 70 -6.20 -4.91 -4.40
N ASP A 71 -6.98 -5.38 -5.37
CA ASP A 71 -6.61 -6.47 -6.26
C ASP A 71 -5.34 -6.14 -7.05
N ALA A 72 -5.19 -4.89 -7.48
CA ALA A 72 -3.98 -4.45 -8.17
C ALA A 72 -2.76 -4.47 -7.25
N LEU A 73 -2.88 -3.99 -6.00
CA LEU A 73 -1.80 -4.00 -5.01
C LEU A 73 -1.36 -5.41 -4.64
N LEU A 74 -2.32 -6.33 -4.42
CA LEU A 74 -2.05 -7.75 -4.21
C LEU A 74 -1.33 -8.35 -5.42
N LYS A 75 -1.83 -8.09 -6.63
CA LYS A 75 -1.28 -8.65 -7.87
C LYS A 75 0.14 -8.19 -8.18
N VAL A 76 0.49 -6.96 -7.82
CA VAL A 76 1.88 -6.46 -7.99
C VAL A 76 2.76 -6.75 -6.78
N GLY A 77 2.19 -7.19 -5.65
CA GLY A 77 2.90 -7.52 -4.41
C GLY A 77 3.34 -6.30 -3.61
N PHE A 78 2.48 -5.28 -3.52
CA PHE A 78 2.64 -4.20 -2.53
C PHE A 78 1.75 -4.41 -1.29
N LEU A 79 0.75 -5.27 -1.42
CA LEU A 79 -0.09 -5.74 -0.33
C LEU A 79 -0.01 -7.27 -0.32
N ASP A 80 -0.05 -7.84 0.87
CA ASP A 80 -0.24 -9.27 1.10
C ASP A 80 -1.59 -9.50 1.79
N ARG A 81 -2.11 -10.71 1.66
CA ARG A 81 -3.31 -11.16 2.36
C ARG A 81 -3.04 -12.56 2.92
N ASP A 82 -3.21 -12.72 4.23
CA ASP A 82 -3.00 -14.01 4.88
C ASP A 82 -4.22 -14.96 4.75
N GLU A 83 -4.11 -16.16 5.34
CA GLU A 83 -5.16 -17.19 5.29
C GLU A 83 -6.45 -16.78 5.99
N ASP A 84 -6.36 -15.88 6.99
CA ASP A 84 -7.50 -15.30 7.71
C ASP A 84 -8.10 -14.09 6.95
N GLY A 85 -7.49 -13.71 5.84
CA GLY A 85 -7.93 -12.64 4.97
C GLY A 85 -7.46 -11.25 5.41
N VAL A 86 -6.55 -11.15 6.38
CA VAL A 86 -6.00 -9.88 6.89
C VAL A 86 -4.96 -9.33 5.91
N TYR A 87 -5.07 -8.04 5.63
CA TYR A 87 -4.15 -7.32 4.76
C TYR A 87 -2.92 -6.82 5.51
N SER A 88 -1.77 -6.81 4.83
CA SER A 88 -0.55 -6.17 5.32
C SER A 88 0.28 -5.56 4.20
N LEU A 89 1.02 -4.49 4.50
CA LEU A 89 1.98 -3.92 3.56
C LEU A 89 3.18 -4.85 3.38
N HIS A 90 3.45 -5.23 2.13
CA HIS A 90 4.52 -6.16 1.79
C HIS A 90 5.91 -5.60 2.16
N ASP A 91 6.73 -6.41 2.85
CA ASP A 91 8.08 -6.07 3.35
C ASP A 91 8.16 -4.75 4.16
N TRP A 92 7.06 -4.34 4.80
CA TRP A 92 6.99 -3.04 5.48
C TRP A 92 8.05 -2.88 6.57
N LEU A 93 8.15 -3.84 7.48
CA LEU A 93 9.10 -3.80 8.60
C LEU A 93 10.57 -3.88 8.14
N ASP A 94 10.85 -4.51 7.01
CA ASP A 94 12.20 -4.56 6.45
C ASP A 94 12.67 -3.16 6.04
N HIS A 95 11.75 -2.32 5.55
CA HIS A 95 12.04 -0.97 5.10
C HIS A 95 11.84 0.10 6.19
N ASN A 96 10.89 -0.10 7.10
CA ASN A 96 10.44 0.87 8.10
C ASN A 96 10.53 0.34 9.55
N HIS A 97 11.54 -0.48 9.86
CA HIS A 97 11.87 -0.78 11.25
C HIS A 97 12.23 0.50 12.01
N LEU A 98 11.62 0.66 13.19
CA LEU A 98 11.91 1.71 14.17
C LEU A 98 13.36 1.60 14.68
#